data_AF-A0A560JT36-F1
#
_entry.id   AF-A0A560JT36-F1
#
_cell.length_a   1.000
_cell.length_b   1.000
_cell.length_c   1.000
_cell.angle_alpha   90.00
_cell.angle_beta   90.00
_cell.angle_gamma   90.00
#
_symmetry.space_group_name_H-M   'P 1'
#
loop_
_entity.id
_entity.type
_entity.pdbx_description
1 polymer ?
#
loop_
_entity_poly.entity_id
_entity_poly.type
_entity_poly.pdbx_seq_one_letter_code
_entity_poly.pdbx_strand_id
1 'polypeptide(L)'
;MTRVNMAVAAALLSAAALAPTLAQAQFSEPAAYQAAHPDRDVLNGGQLTPAARAARGEAVLPSEAYAAYPSAVAPAVRPRHRRHHQ
;
A
#
# COMPACT_ATOMS: atom_id res chain seq x y z
N MET A 1 18.24 -11.69 47.89
CA MET A 1 17.91 -10.53 47.03
C MET A 1 17.83 -10.85 45.54
N THR A 2 18.61 -11.82 45.03
CA THR A 2 18.62 -12.21 43.60
C THR A 2 17.29 -12.72 43.04
N ARG A 3 16.56 -13.56 43.80
CA ARG A 3 15.28 -14.13 43.36
C ARG A 3 14.16 -13.09 43.19
N VAL A 4 14.14 -12.09 44.07
CA VAL A 4 13.17 -10.97 44.00
C VAL A 4 13.46 -10.11 42.77
N ASN A 5 14.74 -9.80 42.51
CA ASN A 5 15.13 -9.04 41.32
C ASN A 5 14.81 -9.80 40.02
N MET A 6 14.95 -11.13 40.00
CA MET A 6 14.53 -11.95 38.85
C MET A 6 13.02 -11.93 38.64
N ALA A 7 12.22 -12.01 39.72
CA ALA A 7 10.77 -11.93 39.62
C ALA A 7 10.30 -10.57 39.09
N VAL A 8 10.92 -9.48 39.57
CA VAL A 8 10.65 -8.12 39.08
C VAL A 8 11.05 -7.97 37.61
N ALA A 9 12.24 -8.46 37.22
CA ALA A 9 12.68 -8.43 35.83
C ALA A 9 11.74 -9.22 34.90
N ALA A 10 11.31 -10.42 35.32
CA ALA A 10 10.36 -11.23 34.55
C ALA A 10 8.99 -10.54 34.42
N ALA A 11 8.50 -9.91 35.49
CA ALA A 11 7.25 -9.15 35.46
C ALA A 11 7.33 -7.94 34.52
N LEU A 12 8.42 -7.16 34.58
CA LEU A 12 8.65 -6.03 33.69
C LEU A 12 8.78 -6.46 32.22
N LEU A 13 9.49 -7.55 31.96
CA LEU A 13 9.66 -8.08 30.60
C LEU A 13 8.32 -8.61 30.04
N SER A 14 7.50 -9.24 30.89
CA SER A 14 6.16 -9.72 30.50
C SER A 14 5.20 -8.55 30.22
N ALA A 15 5.24 -7.50 31.05
CA ALA A 15 4.46 -6.29 30.85
C ALA A 15 4.87 -5.53 29.56
N ALA A 16 6.17 -5.47 29.26
CA ALA A 16 6.66 -4.86 28.03
C ALA A 16 6.33 -5.70 26.77
N ALA A 17 6.33 -7.03 26.87
CA ALA A 17 5.99 -7.93 25.78
C ALA A 17 4.49 -7.89 25.42
N LEU A 18 3.61 -7.56 26.38
CA LEU A 18 2.17 -7.38 26.17
C LEU A 18 1.81 -6.00 25.60
N ALA A 19 2.75 -5.04 25.55
CA ALA A 19 2.47 -3.65 25.21
C ALA A 19 2.32 -3.30 23.71
N PRO A 20 2.85 -4.02 22.69
CA PRO A 20 2.83 -3.48 21.33
C PRO A 20 1.56 -3.80 20.53
N THR A 21 0.51 -4.39 21.11
CA THR A 21 -0.70 -4.78 20.34
C THR A 21 -1.92 -3.89 20.55
N LEU A 22 -1.91 -2.97 21.52
CA LEU A 22 -3.05 -2.08 21.78
C LEU A 22 -3.10 -0.84 20.88
N ALA A 23 -2.09 -0.63 20.01
CA ALA A 23 -2.07 0.48 19.06
C ALA A 23 -2.74 0.15 17.71
N GLN A 24 -3.22 -1.08 17.48
CA GLN A 24 -3.77 -1.51 16.19
C GLN A 24 -5.31 -1.50 16.12
N ALA A 25 -6.01 -1.02 17.14
CA ALA A 25 -7.48 -1.05 17.18
C ALA A 25 -8.19 0.15 16.52
N GLN A 26 -7.49 1.16 15.98
CA GLN A 26 -8.13 2.48 15.83
C GLN A 26 -8.72 2.83 14.45
N PHE A 27 -8.69 1.94 13.46
CA PHE A 27 -9.28 2.24 12.16
C PHE A 27 -10.20 1.11 11.68
N SER A 28 -11.26 0.85 12.45
CA SER A 28 -12.36 -0.02 12.03
C SER A 28 -13.24 0.62 10.95
N GLU A 29 -13.16 1.94 10.77
CA GLU A 29 -13.95 2.67 9.78
C GLU A 29 -13.04 3.26 8.67
N PRO A 30 -13.20 2.84 7.40
CA PRO A 30 -12.39 3.36 6.30
C PRO A 30 -12.57 4.88 6.12
N ALA A 31 -13.70 5.45 6.55
CA ALA A 31 -13.92 6.91 6.53
C ALA A 31 -13.09 7.67 7.59
N ALA A 32 -12.91 7.11 8.79
CA ALA A 32 -12.13 7.74 9.85
C ALA A 32 -10.64 7.79 9.52
N TYR A 33 -10.11 6.72 8.90
CA TYR A 33 -8.74 6.69 8.43
C TYR A 33 -8.48 7.72 7.32
N GLN A 34 -9.43 7.91 6.39
CA GLN A 34 -9.36 8.92 5.33
C GLN A 34 -9.34 10.34 5.90
N ALA A 35 -10.15 10.63 6.93
CA ALA A 35 -10.16 11.93 7.57
C ALA A 35 -8.82 12.26 8.27
N ALA A 36 -8.17 11.26 8.85
CA ALA A 36 -6.86 11.42 9.49
C ALA A 36 -5.69 11.45 8.49
N HIS A 37 -5.85 10.87 7.30
CA HIS A 37 -4.81 10.77 6.27
C HIS A 37 -5.34 11.26 4.92
N PRO A 38 -5.62 12.57 4.76
CA PRO A 38 -6.15 13.13 3.51
C PRO A 38 -5.15 13.04 2.34
N ASP A 39 -3.88 12.81 2.64
CA ASP A 39 -2.81 12.56 1.68
C ASP A 39 -2.78 11.11 1.17
N ARG A 40 -3.56 10.21 1.76
CA ARG A 40 -3.59 8.77 1.45
C ARG A 40 -4.90 8.35 0.80
N ASP A 41 -4.77 7.74 -0.36
CA ASP A 41 -5.88 7.16 -1.11
C ASP A 41 -6.14 5.72 -0.66
N VAL A 42 -7.10 5.55 0.25
CA VAL A 42 -7.46 4.24 0.82
C VAL A 42 -8.01 3.28 -0.23
N LEU A 43 -8.69 3.79 -1.26
CA LEU A 43 -9.25 2.95 -2.34
C LEU A 43 -8.14 2.35 -3.20
N ASN A 44 -7.02 3.05 -3.30
CA ASN A 44 -5.83 2.60 -4.03
C ASN A 44 -4.73 2.05 -3.10
N GLY A 45 -5.11 1.47 -1.95
CA GLY A 45 -4.17 0.77 -1.06
C GLY A 45 -3.27 1.69 -0.23
N GLY A 46 -3.71 2.92 0.03
CA GLY A 46 -2.94 3.91 0.80
C GLY A 46 -1.84 4.59 0.00
N GLN A 47 -1.92 4.60 -1.33
CA GLN A 47 -1.02 5.37 -2.17
C GLN A 47 -1.22 6.87 -1.94
N LEU A 48 -0.21 7.68 -2.29
CA LEU A 48 -0.36 9.14 -2.18
C LEU A 48 -1.43 9.64 -3.15
N THR A 49 -2.32 10.49 -2.66
CA THR A 49 -3.30 11.19 -3.49
C THR A 49 -2.59 12.05 -4.55
N PRO A 50 -3.20 12.33 -5.70
CA PRO A 50 -2.59 13.17 -6.73
C PRO A 50 -2.12 14.53 -6.20
N ALA A 51 -2.90 15.15 -5.31
CA ALA A 51 -2.55 16.42 -4.68
C ALA A 51 -1.34 16.30 -3.72
N ALA A 52 -1.30 15.26 -2.89
CA ALA A 52 -0.17 15.04 -1.99
C ALA A 52 1.11 14.68 -2.73
N ARG A 53 1.00 13.92 -3.83
CA ARG A 53 2.10 13.60 -4.72
C ARG A 53 2.65 14.86 -5.40
N ALA A 54 1.78 15.77 -5.84
CA ALA A 54 2.17 17.06 -6.37
C ALA A 54 2.88 17.93 -5.33
N ALA A 55 2.39 17.96 -4.09
CA ALA A 55 3.05 18.67 -3.00
C ALA A 55 4.45 18.11 -2.67
N ARG A 56 4.69 16.82 -2.93
CA ARG A 56 6.01 16.18 -2.82
C ARG A 56 6.91 16.36 -4.04
N GLY A 57 6.43 16.98 -5.12
CA GLY A 57 7.17 17.07 -6.38
C GLY A 57 7.26 15.74 -7.15
N GLU A 58 6.49 14.74 -6.75
CA GLU A 58 6.39 13.42 -7.41
C GLU A 58 5.22 13.39 -8.43
N ALA A 59 4.60 14.53 -8.73
CA ALA A 59 3.49 14.60 -9.68
C ALA A 59 3.94 14.04 -11.03
N VAL A 60 3.27 12.99 -11.47
CA VAL A 60 3.43 12.47 -12.83
C VAL A 60 2.99 13.58 -13.77
N LEU A 61 3.94 14.15 -14.52
CA LEU A 61 3.60 15.12 -15.53
C LEU A 61 2.78 14.43 -16.62
N PRO A 62 1.74 15.07 -17.20
CA PRO A 62 0.93 14.45 -18.24
C PRO A 62 1.75 13.91 -19.43
N SER A 63 2.91 14.54 -19.70
CA SER A 63 3.88 14.09 -20.70
C SER A 63 4.52 12.73 -20.37
N GLU A 64 4.71 12.43 -19.09
CA GLU A 64 5.32 11.18 -18.62
C GLU A 64 4.30 10.04 -18.54
N ALA A 65 3.03 10.37 -18.31
CA ALA A 65 1.93 9.38 -18.32
C ALA A 65 1.78 8.69 -19.69
N TYR A 66 1.98 9.43 -20.78
CA TYR A 66 1.97 8.87 -22.13
C TYR A 66 3.19 7.99 -22.41
N ALA A 67 4.37 8.34 -21.87
CA ALA A 67 5.61 7.57 -22.02
C ALA A 67 5.61 6.28 -21.17
N ALA A 68 4.87 6.24 -20.07
CA ALA A 68 4.71 5.05 -19.23
C ALA A 68 3.75 4.01 -19.83
N TYR A 69 3.05 4.35 -20.92
CA TYR A 69 2.22 3.39 -21.63
C TYR A 69 3.15 2.37 -22.33
N PRO A 70 3.05 1.07 -22.02
CA PRO A 70 3.85 0.08 -22.72
C PRO A 70 3.51 0.17 -24.21
N SER A 71 4.53 0.38 -25.04
CA SER A 71 4.39 0.37 -26.50
C SER A 71 3.60 -0.88 -26.89
N ALA A 72 2.44 -0.68 -27.52
CA ALA A 72 1.65 -1.78 -28.03
C ALA A 72 2.52 -2.53 -29.05
N VAL A 73 3.09 -3.67 -28.61
CA VAL A 73 3.71 -4.63 -29.51
C VAL A 73 2.64 -4.95 -30.54
N ALA A 74 2.90 -4.56 -31.79
CA ALA A 74 1.95 -4.74 -32.88
C ALA A 74 1.45 -6.19 -32.85
N PRO A 75 0.12 -6.44 -32.84
CA PRO A 75 -0.37 -7.79 -32.82
C PRO A 75 0.14 -8.49 -34.07
N ALA A 76 0.93 -9.55 -33.89
CA ALA A 76 1.39 -10.38 -35.00
C ALA A 76 0.15 -11.00 -35.66
N VAL A 77 -0.29 -10.40 -36.78
CA VAL A 77 -1.37 -10.92 -37.61
C VAL A 77 -0.91 -12.27 -38.16
N ARG A 78 -1.33 -13.35 -37.52
CA ARG A 78 -1.11 -14.70 -38.05
C ARG A 78 -2.10 -14.94 -39.18
N PRO A 79 -1.65 -15.22 -40.42
CA PRO A 79 -2.56 -15.56 -41.50
C PRO A 79 -3.26 -16.87 -41.14
N ARG A 80 -4.57 -16.81 -40.87
CA ARG A 80 -5.40 -18.00 -40.73
C ARG A 80 -5.62 -18.57 -42.13
N HIS A 81 -5.09 -19.75 -42.38
CA HIS A 81 -5.37 -20.52 -43.59
C HIS A 81 -6.89 -20.73 -43.72
N ARG A 82 -7.47 -20.05 -44.71
CA ARG A 82 -8.86 -20.20 -45.12
C ARG A 82 -9.00 -21.55 -45.84
N ARG A 83 -9.42 -22.59 -45.12
CA ARG A 83 -9.86 -23.83 -45.76
C ARG A 83 -11.23 -23.58 -46.37
N HIS A 84 -11.25 -23.48 -47.70
CA HIS A 84 -12.46 -23.57 -48.50
C HIS A 84 -12.98 -25.01 -48.41
N HIS A 85 -14.19 -25.18 -47.89
CA HIS A 85 -14.97 -26.39 -48.11
C HIS A 85 -15.93 -26.11 -49.26
N GLN A 86 -15.77 -26.91 -50.32
CA GLN A 86 -16.74 -27.10 -51.41
C GLN A 86 -17.90 -27.95 -50.91
#